data_AF-A0A6M3KLS8-F1
#
_entry.id   AF-A0A6M3KLS8-F1
#
_cell.length_a   1.000
_cell.length_b   1.000
_cell.length_c   1.000
_cell.angle_alpha   90.00
_cell.angle_beta   90.00
_cell.angle_gamma   90.00
#
_symmetry.space_group_name_H-M   'P 1'
#
loop_
_entity.id
_entity.type
_entity.pdbx_description
1 polymer ?
#
loop_
_entity_poly.entity_id
_entity_poly.type
_entity_poly.pdbx_seq_one_letter_code
_entity_poly.pdbx_strand_id
1 'polypeptide(L)'
;MKLIPENVYKIMVDCLFKEGENSENAIKVEGITHNIGFHPERIKEHSNEIKELLAHLPKEFHKDNGGGMSFLNACINDKGDQWGEHIDIEALFTLGMAGGYVKTCLPKELWSLLPGGMPYYVVNIRE
;
A
#
# COMPACT_ATOMS: atom_id res chain seq x y z
N MET A 1 -3.41 -14.87 2.07
CA MET A 1 -4.39 -14.42 1.06
C MET A 1 -3.68 -14.26 -0.29
N LYS A 2 -4.31 -14.53 -1.44
CA LYS A 2 -3.65 -14.33 -2.75
C LYS A 2 -3.58 -12.84 -3.10
N LEU A 3 -2.45 -12.36 -3.62
CA LEU A 3 -2.34 -11.02 -4.19
C LEU A 3 -3.02 -10.97 -5.57
N ILE A 4 -4.23 -10.41 -5.59
CA ILE A 4 -5.08 -10.13 -6.77
C ILE A 4 -5.91 -8.87 -6.49
N PRO A 5 -6.43 -8.16 -7.51
CA PRO A 5 -7.10 -6.87 -7.33
C PRO A 5 -8.34 -6.97 -6.45
N GLU A 6 -9.11 -8.06 -6.57
CA GLU A 6 -10.37 -8.25 -5.83
C GLU A 6 -10.15 -8.30 -4.31
N ASN A 7 -9.06 -8.92 -3.88
CA ASN A 7 -8.71 -9.03 -2.47
C ASN A 7 -8.26 -7.69 -1.89
N VAL A 8 -7.45 -6.94 -2.65
CA VAL A 8 -7.02 -5.59 -2.26
C VAL A 8 -8.23 -4.67 -2.17
N TYR A 9 -9.09 -4.67 -3.20
CA TYR A 9 -10.28 -3.83 -3.26
C TYR A 9 -11.26 -4.14 -2.12
N LYS A 10 -11.48 -5.42 -1.80
CA LYS A 10 -12.34 -5.81 -0.69
C LYS A 10 -11.86 -5.22 0.64
N ILE A 11 -10.58 -5.42 0.99
CA ILE A 11 -10.00 -4.87 2.22
C ILE A 11 -10.02 -3.35 2.20
N MET A 12 -9.74 -2.75 1.04
CA MET A 12 -9.76 -1.31 0.84
C MET A 12 -11.12 -0.73 1.24
N VAL A 13 -12.21 -1.24 0.68
CA VAL A 13 -13.58 -0.79 0.96
C VAL A 13 -13.96 -1.07 2.41
N ASP A 14 -13.64 -2.26 2.92
CA ASP A 14 -13.93 -2.61 4.31
C ASP A 14 -13.22 -1.65 5.27
N CYS A 15 -12.01 -1.18 4.97
CA CYS A 15 -11.25 -0.24 5.81
C CYS A 15 -11.74 1.22 5.74
N LEU A 16 -12.69 1.59 4.89
CA LEU A 16 -13.24 2.94 4.82
C LEU A 16 -14.32 3.17 5.86
N PHE A 17 -14.61 4.44 6.16
CA PHE A 17 -15.80 4.81 6.94
C PHE A 17 -17.08 4.56 6.13
N LYS A 18 -18.12 4.14 6.83
CA LYS A 18 -19.48 4.01 6.30
C LYS A 18 -20.24 5.31 6.45
N GLU A 19 -21.29 5.47 5.66
CA GLU A 19 -22.16 6.65 5.75
C GLU A 19 -22.71 6.82 7.17
N GLY A 20 -22.55 8.02 7.74
CA GLY A 20 -22.99 8.35 9.09
C GLY A 20 -21.99 8.03 10.21
N GLU A 21 -20.85 7.40 9.93
CA GLU A 21 -19.79 7.20 10.93
C GLU A 21 -19.01 8.50 11.21
N ASN A 22 -18.55 8.68 12.46
CA ASN A 22 -17.64 9.79 12.79
C ASN A 22 -16.23 9.47 12.25
N SER A 23 -15.72 10.31 11.34
CA SER A 23 -14.41 10.16 10.70
C SER A 23 -13.31 11.09 11.24
N GLU A 24 -13.49 11.72 12.41
CA GLU A 24 -12.50 12.61 13.00
C GLU A 24 -11.18 11.91 13.36
N ASN A 25 -11.24 10.62 13.71
CA ASN A 25 -10.09 9.79 14.05
C ASN A 25 -9.45 9.12 12.82
N ALA A 26 -9.82 9.49 11.60
CA ALA A 26 -9.34 8.84 10.38
C ALA A 26 -7.80 8.83 10.29
N ILE A 27 -7.23 7.68 9.92
CA ILE A 27 -5.84 7.59 9.47
C ILE A 27 -5.77 8.17 8.07
N LYS A 28 -5.25 9.39 7.96
CA LYS A 28 -5.13 10.10 6.68
C LYS A 28 -3.86 9.66 5.97
N VAL A 29 -4.02 9.09 4.78
CA VAL A 29 -2.93 8.68 3.92
C VAL A 29 -2.99 9.48 2.62
N GLU A 30 -1.85 10.05 2.24
CA GLU A 30 -1.67 10.65 0.93
C GLU A 30 -1.14 9.60 -0.05
N GLY A 31 -1.96 9.26 -1.04
CA GLY A 31 -1.57 8.46 -2.18
C GLY A 31 -0.93 9.29 -3.29
N ILE A 32 -0.83 8.68 -4.47
CA ILE A 32 -0.32 9.33 -5.67
C ILE A 32 -1.42 10.23 -6.24
N THR A 33 -2.57 9.64 -6.53
CA THR A 33 -3.74 10.30 -7.12
C THR A 33 -4.88 10.50 -6.11
N HIS A 34 -4.94 9.71 -5.03
CA HIS A 34 -6.01 9.77 -4.04
C HIS A 34 -5.50 10.05 -2.63
N ASN A 35 -6.20 10.91 -1.89
CA ASN A 35 -6.04 11.04 -0.44
C ASN A 35 -7.16 10.27 0.24
N ILE A 36 -6.82 9.45 1.23
CA ILE A 36 -7.74 8.45 1.80
C ILE A 36 -7.76 8.57 3.31
N GLY A 37 -8.97 8.54 3.88
CA GLY A 37 -9.18 8.46 5.33
C GLY A 37 -9.65 7.07 5.72
N PHE A 38 -8.78 6.29 6.36
CA PHE A 38 -9.10 4.93 6.80
C PHE A 38 -9.62 4.89 8.24
N HIS A 39 -10.54 3.95 8.49
CA HIS A 39 -11.04 3.64 9.82
C HIS A 39 -9.96 2.88 10.62
N PRO A 40 -9.44 3.43 11.74
CA PRO A 40 -8.28 2.87 12.44
C PRO A 40 -8.46 1.41 12.90
N GLU A 41 -9.63 1.11 13.44
CA GLU A 41 -10.00 -0.22 13.96
C GLU A 41 -10.02 -1.26 12.84
N ARG A 42 -10.55 -0.91 11.65
CA ARG A 42 -10.62 -1.83 10.51
C ARG A 42 -9.26 -2.09 9.88
N ILE A 43 -8.38 -1.08 9.84
CA ILE A 43 -6.97 -1.27 9.49
C ILE A 43 -6.30 -2.26 10.44
N LYS A 44 -6.58 -2.17 11.74
CA LYS A 44 -6.04 -3.10 12.73
C LYS A 44 -6.60 -4.52 12.56
N GLU A 45 -7.90 -4.65 12.32
CA GLU A 45 -8.56 -5.94 12.06
C GLU A 45 -7.99 -6.65 10.83
N HIS A 46 -7.76 -5.91 9.74
CA HIS A 46 -7.17 -6.44 8.51
C HIS A 46 -5.64 -6.45 8.49
N SER A 47 -4.97 -6.14 9.61
CA SER A 47 -3.50 -6.02 9.69
C SER A 47 -2.75 -7.23 9.10
N ASN A 48 -3.17 -8.45 9.45
CA ASN A 48 -2.54 -9.67 8.96
C ASN A 48 -2.76 -9.86 7.45
N GLU A 49 -3.96 -9.58 6.95
CA GLU A 49 -4.27 -9.71 5.52
C GLU A 49 -3.49 -8.69 4.69
N ILE A 50 -3.35 -7.45 5.18
CA ILE A 50 -2.53 -6.41 4.55
C ILE A 50 -1.05 -6.86 4.50
N LYS A 51 -0.50 -7.36 5.61
CA LYS A 51 0.87 -7.88 5.67
C LYS A 51 1.07 -9.06 4.71
N GLU A 52 0.11 -9.99 4.64
CA GLU A 52 0.15 -11.13 3.72
C GLU A 52 0.16 -10.68 2.25
N LEU A 53 -0.67 -9.70 1.88
CA LEU A 53 -0.68 -9.14 0.52
C LEU A 53 0.66 -8.46 0.19
N LEU A 54 1.20 -7.66 1.11
CA LEU A 54 2.50 -7.01 0.95
C LEU A 54 3.67 -8.01 0.87
N ALA A 55 3.57 -9.16 1.53
CA ALA A 55 4.58 -10.21 1.49
C ALA A 55 4.77 -10.81 0.09
N HIS A 56 3.74 -10.73 -0.77
CA HIS A 56 3.80 -11.18 -2.15
C HIS A 56 4.45 -10.17 -3.12
N LEU A 57 4.85 -8.98 -2.66
CA LEU A 57 5.60 -8.06 -3.50
C LEU A 57 7.05 -8.55 -3.72
N PRO A 58 7.69 -8.15 -4.84
CA PRO A 58 9.09 -8.46 -5.11
C PRO A 58 10.00 -8.15 -3.92
N LYS A 59 10.99 -9.01 -3.67
CA LYS A 59 11.90 -8.90 -2.52
C LYS A 59 12.55 -7.52 -2.41
N GLU A 60 12.74 -6.83 -3.53
CA GLU A 60 13.35 -5.50 -3.62
C GLU A 60 12.59 -4.44 -2.82
N PHE A 61 11.25 -4.56 -2.70
CA PHE A 61 10.44 -3.68 -1.88
C PHE A 61 10.70 -3.84 -0.39
N HIS A 62 11.14 -5.01 0.06
CA HIS A 62 11.25 -5.34 1.48
C HIS A 62 12.54 -4.76 2.08
N LYS A 63 12.41 -4.12 3.25
CA LYS A 63 13.47 -3.40 3.95
C LYS A 63 14.76 -4.22 4.14
N ASP A 64 14.63 -5.49 4.51
CA ASP A 64 15.77 -6.37 4.81
C ASP A 64 16.43 -6.97 3.54
N ASN A 65 15.88 -6.72 2.36
CA ASN A 65 16.32 -7.33 1.11
C ASN A 65 16.84 -6.27 0.12
N GLY A 66 15.94 -5.53 -0.52
CA GLY A 66 16.33 -4.48 -1.47
C GLY A 66 16.33 -3.07 -0.89
N GLY A 67 15.66 -2.85 0.24
CA GLY A 67 15.59 -1.52 0.84
C GLY A 67 14.72 -0.52 0.07
N GLY A 68 13.90 -1.00 -0.87
CA GLY A 68 12.87 -0.23 -1.58
C GLY A 68 12.93 -0.37 -3.10
N MET A 69 11.77 -0.22 -3.74
CA MET A 69 11.64 -0.32 -5.21
C MET A 69 10.61 0.67 -5.75
N SER A 70 10.70 0.99 -7.04
CA SER A 70 9.76 1.90 -7.72
C SER A 70 8.35 1.33 -7.73
N PHE A 71 7.37 2.19 -7.47
CA PHE A 71 5.94 1.94 -7.67
C PHE A 71 5.62 1.26 -9.01
N LEU A 72 6.30 1.68 -10.09
CA LEU A 72 6.09 1.16 -11.44
C LEU A 72 6.37 -0.34 -11.57
N ASN A 73 7.14 -0.94 -10.66
CA ASN A 73 7.44 -2.37 -10.68
C ASN A 73 6.52 -3.20 -9.78
N ALA A 74 5.58 -2.57 -9.07
CA ALA A 74 4.73 -3.26 -8.11
C ALA A 74 3.58 -4.04 -8.77
N CYS A 75 3.37 -3.95 -10.09
CA CYS A 75 2.32 -4.73 -10.79
C CYS A 75 2.66 -6.22 -10.84
N ILE A 76 3.94 -6.54 -10.62
CA ILE A 76 4.51 -7.88 -10.67
C ILE A 76 4.72 -8.37 -9.23
N ASN A 77 4.34 -9.61 -8.94
CA ASN A 77 4.55 -10.22 -7.64
C ASN A 77 5.94 -10.90 -7.50
N ASP A 78 6.20 -11.49 -6.34
CA ASP A 78 7.42 -12.23 -6.01
C ASP A 78 7.73 -13.44 -6.91
N LYS A 79 6.75 -13.90 -7.69
CA LYS A 79 6.86 -15.01 -8.65
C LYS A 79 7.02 -14.55 -10.09
N GLY A 80 6.98 -13.24 -10.35
CA GLY A 80 7.05 -12.69 -11.70
C GLY A 80 5.72 -12.61 -12.42
N ASP A 81 4.59 -12.90 -11.76
CA ASP A 81 3.26 -12.78 -12.36
C ASP A 81 2.71 -11.37 -12.18
N GLN A 82 2.06 -10.83 -13.22
CA GLN A 82 1.28 -9.61 -13.08
C GLN A 82 0.01 -9.90 -12.27
N TRP A 83 -0.21 -9.14 -11.20
CA TRP A 83 -1.37 -9.32 -10.32
C TRP A 83 -2.38 -8.18 -10.39
N GLY A 84 -2.01 -7.02 -10.92
CA GLY A 84 -2.88 -5.85 -10.96
C GLY A 84 -2.29 -4.70 -11.77
N GLU A 85 -2.99 -3.58 -11.72
CA GLU A 85 -2.61 -2.32 -12.37
C GLU A 85 -2.21 -1.27 -11.32
N HIS A 86 -1.72 -0.11 -11.77
CA HIS A 86 -1.28 0.97 -10.88
C HIS A 86 -2.33 1.41 -9.85
N ILE A 87 -3.62 1.35 -10.19
CA ILE A 87 -4.71 1.67 -9.26
C ILE A 87 -4.80 0.67 -8.09
N ASP A 88 -4.57 -0.62 -8.36
CA ASP A 88 -4.60 -1.68 -7.35
C ASP A 88 -3.37 -1.59 -6.45
N ILE A 89 -2.22 -1.22 -7.02
CA ILE A 89 -1.00 -0.95 -6.27
C ILE A 89 -1.19 0.24 -5.33
N GLU A 90 -1.76 1.35 -5.83
CA GLU A 90 -2.00 2.53 -5.00
C GLU A 90 -2.91 2.18 -3.81
N ALA A 91 -3.95 1.38 -4.04
CA ALA A 91 -4.81 0.86 -2.99
C ALA A 91 -4.02 0.01 -1.97
N LEU A 92 -3.19 -0.94 -2.43
CA LEU A 92 -2.38 -1.78 -1.55
C LEU A 92 -1.38 -0.95 -0.72
N PHE A 93 -0.68 -0.01 -1.35
CA PHE A 93 0.30 0.81 -0.64
C PHE A 93 -0.35 1.79 0.32
N THR A 94 -1.51 2.36 0.00
CA THR A 94 -2.23 3.24 0.93
C THR A 94 -2.75 2.47 2.15
N LEU A 95 -3.25 1.24 1.97
CA LEU A 95 -3.54 0.31 3.08
C LEU A 95 -2.28 0.02 3.92
N GLY A 96 -1.17 -0.29 3.26
CA GLY A 96 0.11 -0.55 3.92
C GLY A 96 0.65 0.66 4.69
N MET A 97 0.48 1.87 4.16
CA MET A 97 0.86 3.13 4.81
C MET A 97 -0.03 3.40 6.03
N ALA A 98 -1.34 3.16 5.91
CA ALA A 98 -2.27 3.29 7.04
C ALA A 98 -1.94 2.32 8.17
N GLY A 99 -1.54 1.08 7.83
CA GLY A 99 -1.07 0.08 8.80
C GLY A 99 0.35 0.32 9.34
N GLY A 100 1.09 1.30 8.79
CA GLY A 100 2.47 1.59 9.18
C GLY A 100 3.53 0.63 8.60
N TYR A 101 3.15 -0.23 7.65
CA TYR A 101 4.02 -1.23 7.02
C TYR A 101 4.69 -0.74 5.75
N VAL A 102 4.22 0.35 5.15
CA VAL A 102 4.77 0.92 3.92
C VAL A 102 5.18 2.36 4.17
N LYS A 103 6.31 2.77 3.59
CA LYS A 103 6.77 4.17 3.58
C LYS A 103 7.30 4.53 2.21
N THR A 104 7.11 5.79 1.82
CA THR A 104 7.80 6.35 0.66
C THR A 104 9.26 6.62 1.02
N CYS A 105 10.17 6.38 0.07
CA CYS A 105 11.60 6.66 0.28
C CYS A 105 11.90 8.15 0.28
N LEU A 106 11.08 8.95 -0.42
CA LEU A 106 11.18 10.40 -0.53
C LEU A 106 9.80 11.06 -0.41
N PRO A 107 9.74 12.32 0.05
CA PRO A 107 8.51 13.11 0.05
C PRO A 107 8.02 13.41 -1.38
N LYS A 108 6.72 13.69 -1.52
CA LYS A 108 6.00 13.76 -2.80
C LYS A 108 6.54 14.82 -3.76
N GLU A 109 6.99 15.95 -3.22
CA GLU A 109 7.56 17.06 -3.97
C GLU A 109 8.85 16.66 -4.71
N LEU A 110 9.53 15.60 -4.25
CA LEU A 110 10.78 15.10 -4.83
C LEU A 110 10.57 13.93 -5.80
N TRP A 111 9.36 13.41 -5.98
CA TRP A 111 9.13 12.26 -6.87
C TRP A 111 9.42 12.57 -8.33
N SER A 112 9.30 13.83 -8.75
CA SER A 112 9.64 14.29 -10.11
C SER A 112 11.11 14.05 -10.49
N LEU A 113 11.99 13.87 -9.50
CA LEU A 113 13.41 13.55 -9.69
C LEU A 113 13.67 12.05 -9.86
N LEU A 114 12.67 11.20 -9.56
CA LEU A 114 12.77 9.75 -9.68
C LEU A 114 12.38 9.27 -11.08
N PRO A 115 12.85 8.09 -11.51
CA PRO A 115 12.43 7.51 -12.78
C PRO A 115 10.91 7.46 -12.93
N GLY A 116 10.40 8.03 -14.03
CA GLY A 116 8.97 8.09 -14.32
C GLY A 116 8.17 9.07 -13.46
N GLY A 117 8.82 9.87 -12.60
CA GLY A 117 8.13 10.80 -11.70
C GLY A 117 7.33 10.12 -10.58
N MET A 118 7.64 8.85 -10.28
CA MET A 118 6.86 7.99 -9.40
C MET A 118 7.59 7.70 -8.08
N PRO A 119 6.84 7.45 -6.98
CA PRO A 119 7.43 7.10 -5.70
C PRO A 119 8.18 5.78 -5.74
N TYR A 120 9.14 5.68 -4.82
CA TYR A 120 9.73 4.43 -4.39
C TYR A 120 9.20 4.11 -3.00
N TYR A 121 8.90 2.84 -2.75
CA TYR A 121 8.32 2.38 -1.49
C TYR A 121 9.22 1.34 -0.82
N VAL A 122 9.24 1.39 0.51
CA VAL A 122 9.80 0.36 1.38
C VAL A 122 8.68 -0.31 2.15
N VAL A 123 8.70 -1.64 2.15
CA VAL A 123 7.82 -2.50 2.94
C VAL A 123 8.60 -2.99 4.17
N ASN A 124 8.02 -2.77 5.35
CA ASN A 124 8.50 -3.32 6.62
C ASN A 124 7.33 -3.95 7.39
N ILE A 125 7.16 -5.25 7.22
CA ILE A 125 6.10 -6.04 7.87
C ILE A 125 6.58 -6.79 9.12
N ARG A 126 7.88 -6.74 9.41
CA ARG A 126 8.51 -7.28 10.63
C ARG A 126 8.65 -6.14 11.64
N GLU A 127 8.18 -6.38 12.86
CA GLU A 127 8.37 -5.46 14.00
C GLU A 127 9.82 -5.45 14.46
#